data_AF-A0A392SB12-F1
#
_entry.id   AF-A0A392SB12-F1
#
_cell.length_a   1.000
_cell.length_b   1.000
_cell.length_c   1.000
_cell.angle_alpha   90.00
_cell.angle_beta   90.00
_cell.angle_gamma   90.00
#
_symmetry.space_group_name_H-M   'P 1'
#
loop_
_entity.id
_entity.type
_entity.pdbx_description
1 polymer ?
#
loop_
_entity_poly.entity_id
_entity_poly.type
_entity_poly.pdbx_seq_one_letter_code
_entity_poly.pdbx_strand_id
1 'polypeptide(L)'
;RPTKIRLGDFKPIARAWGEWVARNLIVLGNWSEYQLENVVLVKMIMESEDINLGYLLQQDIKRIASSDAAVFTLGHCNLITALCRRNNVPEEGEDDGVLEPVKGLDYKY
;
A
#
# COMPACT_ATOMS: atom_id res chain seq x y z
N ARG A 1 23.02 -9.55 -1.81
CA ARG A 1 22.25 -8.99 -2.96
C ARG A 1 21.44 -7.81 -2.45
N PRO A 2 21.32 -6.70 -3.20
CA PRO A 2 20.49 -5.57 -2.78
C PRO A 2 19.03 -6.02 -2.69
N THR A 3 18.36 -5.71 -1.58
CA THR A 3 16.94 -6.02 -1.35
C THR A 3 16.06 -4.78 -1.46
N LYS A 4 16.67 -3.60 -1.62
CA LYS A 4 15.99 -2.31 -1.63
C LYS A 4 16.58 -1.38 -2.68
N ILE A 5 15.75 -0.49 -3.21
CA ILE A 5 16.13 0.57 -4.15
C ILE A 5 15.59 1.90 -3.63
N ARG A 6 16.37 2.98 -3.74
CA ARG A 6 15.93 4.32 -3.31
C ARG A 6 14.96 4.89 -4.34
N LEU A 7 13.90 5.54 -3.86
CA LEU A 7 12.90 6.15 -4.75
C LEU A 7 13.50 7.24 -5.65
N GLY A 8 14.53 7.95 -5.17
CA GLY A 8 15.25 8.98 -5.94
C GLY A 8 15.98 8.44 -7.16
N ASP A 9 16.27 7.14 -7.23
CA ASP A 9 16.96 6.52 -8.35
C ASP A 9 16.01 6.19 -9.52
N PHE A 10 14.69 6.34 -9.31
CA PHE A 10 13.68 6.05 -10.32
C PHE A 10 13.55 7.20 -11.32
N LYS A 11 13.25 6.86 -12.58
CA LYS A 11 12.77 7.83 -13.57
C LYS A 11 11.48 8.49 -13.05
N PRO A 12 11.18 9.74 -13.45
CA PRO A 12 10.08 10.49 -12.85
C PRO A 12 8.72 9.80 -12.92
N ILE A 13 8.37 9.19 -14.06
CA ILE A 13 7.13 8.43 -14.22
C ILE A 13 7.09 7.15 -13.36
N ALA A 14 8.23 6.46 -13.25
CA ALA A 14 8.36 5.27 -12.43
C ALA A 14 8.23 5.60 -10.94
N ARG A 15 8.75 6.77 -10.54
CA ARG A 15 8.62 7.30 -9.20
C ARG A 15 7.16 7.63 -8.86
N ALA A 16 6.42 8.28 -9.77
CA ALA A 16 5.00 8.56 -9.56
C ALA A 16 4.18 7.28 -9.35
N TRP A 17 4.43 6.25 -10.17
CA TRP A 17 3.81 4.94 -9.98
C TRP A 17 4.24 4.25 -8.69
N GLY A 18 5.53 4.37 -8.32
CA GLY A 18 6.02 3.94 -7.01
C GLY A 18 5.21 4.55 -5.89
N GLU A 19 5.13 5.88 -5.84
CA GLU A 19 4.38 6.61 -4.80
C GLU A 19 2.91 6.20 -4.76
N TRP A 20 2.28 6.01 -5.92
CA TRP A 20 0.91 5.51 -5.98
C TRP A 20 0.80 4.09 -5.41
N VAL A 21 1.69 3.16 -5.78
CA VAL A 21 1.72 1.79 -5.24
C VAL A 21 1.89 1.82 -3.72
N ALA A 22 2.83 2.61 -3.20
CA ALA A 22 3.07 2.71 -1.78
C ALA A 22 1.87 3.22 -0.99
N ARG A 23 1.12 4.16 -1.55
CA ARG A 23 -0.03 4.77 -0.86
C ARG A 23 -1.28 3.90 -0.90
N ASN A 24 -1.41 3.03 -1.89
CA ASN A 24 -2.67 2.33 -2.16
C ASN A 24 -2.60 0.81 -1.99
N LEU A 25 -1.43 0.19 -2.21
CA LEU A 25 -1.33 -1.26 -2.36
C LEU A 25 -0.49 -1.97 -1.29
N ILE A 26 0.45 -1.26 -0.66
CA ILE A 26 1.43 -1.88 0.24
C ILE A 26 1.49 -1.17 1.59
N VAL A 27 1.71 -1.96 2.64
CA VAL A 27 1.89 -1.44 4.00
C VAL A 27 3.36 -1.09 4.22
N LEU A 28 3.78 0.13 3.88
CA LEU A 28 5.14 0.61 4.14
C LEU A 28 5.19 1.57 5.34
N GLY A 29 6.07 1.27 6.29
CA GLY A 29 6.46 2.23 7.34
C GLY A 29 7.53 3.24 6.88
N ASN A 30 8.28 2.91 5.81
CA ASN A 30 9.30 3.80 5.23
C ASN A 30 9.06 3.97 3.72
N TRP A 31 8.89 5.23 3.31
CA TRP A 31 8.50 5.65 1.97
C TRP A 31 9.69 5.99 1.06
N SER A 32 10.91 6.05 1.63
CA SER A 32 12.13 6.45 0.92
C SER A 32 12.81 5.29 0.16
N GLU A 33 12.50 4.04 0.53
CA GLU A 33 13.11 2.84 -0.03
C GLU A 33 12.05 1.78 -0.38
N TYR A 34 12.12 1.24 -1.59
CA TYR A 34 11.21 0.20 -2.07
C TYR A 34 11.90 -1.15 -1.97
N GLN A 35 11.20 -2.13 -1.42
CA GLN A 35 11.61 -3.53 -1.51
C GLN A 35 11.52 -4.01 -2.97
N LEU A 36 12.37 -4.95 -3.35
CA LEU A 36 12.46 -5.44 -4.73
C LEU A 36 11.10 -5.88 -5.30
N GLU A 37 10.28 -6.54 -4.50
CA GLU A 37 8.91 -6.96 -4.87
C GLU A 37 8.03 -5.78 -5.31
N ASN A 38 8.13 -4.65 -4.61
CA ASN A 38 7.38 -3.44 -4.95
C ASN A 38 7.91 -2.79 -6.24
N VAL A 39 9.20 -2.93 -6.51
CA VAL A 39 9.80 -2.44 -7.76
C VAL A 39 9.32 -3.24 -8.96
N VAL A 40 9.17 -4.56 -8.79
CA VAL A 40 8.57 -5.43 -9.82
C VAL A 40 7.13 -4.99 -10.11
N LEU A 41 6.36 -4.64 -9.08
CA LEU A 41 5.00 -4.12 -9.26
C LEU A 41 4.96 -2.81 -10.06
N VAL A 42 5.86 -1.87 -9.76
CA VAL A 42 5.99 -0.62 -10.54
C VAL A 42 6.36 -0.92 -11.99
N LYS A 43 7.27 -1.87 -12.23
CA LYS A 43 7.65 -2.27 -13.58
C LYS A 43 6.48 -2.88 -14.35
N MET A 44 5.71 -3.78 -13.73
CA MET A 44 4.51 -4.38 -14.35
C MET A 44 3.50 -3.30 -14.75
N ILE A 45 3.27 -2.29 -13.90
CA ILE A 45 2.40 -1.14 -14.24
C ILE A 45 2.95 -0.38 -15.45
N MET A 46 4.25 -0.06 -15.45
CA MET A 46 4.88 0.66 -16.55
C MET A 46 4.84 -0.09 -17.88
N GLU A 47 4.91 -1.42 -17.83
CA GLU A 47 4.85 -2.29 -19.00
C GLU A 47 3.42 -2.67 -19.39
N SER A 48 2.42 -2.12 -18.68
CA SER A 48 0.99 -2.42 -18.89
C SER A 48 0.67 -3.91 -18.78
N GLU A 49 1.35 -4.60 -17.88
CA GLU A 49 1.09 -6.01 -17.57
C GLU A 49 -0.12 -6.15 -16.64
N ASP A 50 -0.84 -7.27 -16.78
CA ASP A 50 -1.94 -7.61 -15.91
C ASP A 50 -1.44 -7.95 -14.49
N ILE A 51 -2.07 -7.32 -13.50
CA ILE A 51 -1.73 -7.51 -12.09
C ILE A 51 -2.93 -8.12 -11.37
N ASN A 52 -2.74 -9.29 -10.76
CA ASN A 52 -3.75 -9.87 -9.87
C ASN A 52 -3.72 -9.17 -8.51
N LEU A 53 -4.35 -8.01 -8.44
CA LEU A 53 -4.40 -7.19 -7.23
C LEU A 53 -5.04 -7.93 -6.05
N GLY A 54 -6.13 -8.67 -6.29
CA GLY A 54 -6.80 -9.45 -5.24
C GLY A 54 -5.87 -10.47 -4.58
N TYR A 55 -5.05 -11.15 -5.37
CA TYR A 55 -4.06 -12.10 -4.86
C TYR A 55 -2.96 -11.42 -4.03
N LEU A 56 -2.43 -10.28 -4.49
CA LEU A 56 -1.41 -9.52 -3.76
C LEU A 56 -1.93 -9.04 -2.39
N LEU A 57 -3.14 -8.46 -2.37
CA LEU A 57 -3.78 -8.02 -1.13
C LEU A 57 -4.07 -9.20 -0.19
N GLN A 58 -4.58 -10.31 -0.71
CA GLN A 58 -4.83 -11.52 0.08
C GLN A 58 -3.56 -12.06 0.72
N GLN A 59 -2.45 -12.13 -0.02
CA GLN A 59 -1.17 -12.60 0.50
C GLN A 59 -0.68 -11.71 1.64
N ASP A 60 -0.76 -10.39 1.48
CA ASP A 60 -0.29 -9.46 2.49
C ASP A 60 -1.15 -9.51 3.76
N ILE A 61 -2.47 -9.55 3.60
CA ILE A 61 -3.41 -9.75 4.73
C ILE A 61 -3.10 -11.06 5.47
N LYS A 62 -2.88 -12.16 4.74
CA LYS A 62 -2.54 -13.46 5.35
C LYS A 62 -1.22 -13.40 6.11
N ARG A 63 -0.21 -12.73 5.54
CA ARG A 63 1.11 -12.52 6.17
C ARG A 63 0.97 -11.75 7.47
N ILE A 64 0.22 -10.66 7.46
CA ILE A 64 -0.02 -9.83 8.65
C ILE A 64 -0.81 -10.62 9.72
N ALA A 65 -1.89 -11.30 9.31
CA ALA A 65 -2.74 -12.07 10.23
C ALA A 65 -2.02 -13.29 10.83
N SER A 66 -0.97 -13.80 10.19
CA SER A 66 -0.18 -14.95 10.64
C SER A 66 1.16 -14.54 11.29
N SER A 67 1.37 -13.25 11.53
CA SER A 67 2.61 -12.73 12.13
C SER A 67 2.61 -12.96 13.65
N ASP A 68 3.63 -13.65 14.15
CA ASP A 68 3.88 -13.82 15.59
C ASP A 68 4.62 -12.62 16.23
N ALA A 69 4.93 -11.58 15.44
CA ALA A 69 5.59 -10.38 15.96
C ALA A 69 4.72 -9.66 17.00
N ALA A 70 5.32 -9.28 18.13
CA ALA A 70 4.64 -8.55 19.19
C ALA A 70 4.09 -7.18 18.74
N VAL A 71 4.70 -6.59 17.71
CA VAL A 71 4.27 -5.33 17.08
C VAL A 71 4.37 -5.49 15.57
N PHE A 72 3.31 -5.15 14.86
CA PHE A 72 3.26 -5.13 13.39
C PHE A 72 2.37 -3.99 12.90
N THR A 73 2.54 -3.59 11.64
CA THR A 73 1.73 -2.54 11.03
C THR A 73 0.53 -3.14 10.32
N LEU A 74 -0.66 -2.64 10.64
CA LEU A 74 -1.88 -2.84 9.85
C LEU A 74 -1.97 -1.70 8.84
N GLY A 75 -1.90 -2.00 7.53
CA GLY A 75 -2.06 -0.97 6.49
C GLY A 75 -3.17 -1.24 5.47
N HIS A 76 -3.86 -2.37 5.58
CA HIS A 76 -5.03 -2.65 4.75
C HIS A 76 -6.28 -2.20 5.48
N CYS A 77 -6.96 -1.17 4.96
CA CYS A 77 -8.21 -0.66 5.54
C CYS A 77 -9.24 -1.77 5.74
N ASN A 78 -9.43 -2.66 4.76
CA ASN A 78 -10.36 -3.78 4.86
C ASN A 78 -10.02 -4.74 6.01
N LEU A 79 -8.73 -5.01 6.26
CA LEU A 79 -8.28 -5.84 7.39
C LEU A 79 -8.50 -5.12 8.71
N ILE A 80 -8.18 -3.82 8.78
CA ILE A 80 -8.43 -2.98 9.96
C ILE A 80 -9.93 -2.99 10.29
N THR A 81 -10.79 -2.70 9.32
CA THR A 81 -12.26 -2.72 9.49
C THR A 81 -12.76 -4.09 9.95
N ALA A 82 -12.29 -5.20 9.35
CA ALA A 82 -12.67 -6.54 9.76
C ALA A 82 -12.25 -6.87 11.22
N LEU A 83 -11.04 -6.44 11.62
CA LEU A 83 -10.54 -6.62 12.99
C LEU A 83 -11.31 -5.75 14.00
N CYS A 84 -11.61 -4.50 13.65
CA CYS A 84 -12.43 -3.61 14.48
C CYS A 84 -13.83 -4.19 14.71
N ARG A 85 -14.49 -4.67 13.65
CA ARG A 85 -15.78 -5.36 13.73
C ARG A 85 -15.73 -6.58 14.64
N ARG A 86 -14.70 -7.42 14.48
CA ARG A 86 -14.51 -8.61 15.34
C ARG A 86 -14.34 -8.26 16.82
N ASN A 87 -13.77 -7.10 17.14
CA ASN A 87 -13.60 -6.61 18.51
C ASN A 87 -14.78 -5.77 19.01
N ASN A 88 -15.88 -5.67 18.24
CA ASN A 88 -17.05 -4.85 18.56
C ASN A 88 -16.70 -3.37 18.79
N VAL A 89 -15.71 -2.85 18.05
CA VAL A 89 -15.44 -1.41 18.03
C VAL A 89 -16.70 -0.72 17.46
N PRO A 90 -17.25 0.31 18.14
CA PRO A 90 -18.41 1.04 17.63
C PRO A 90 -18.10 1.62 16.25
N GLU A 91 -18.97 1.36 15.27
CA GLU A 91 -18.90 2.06 13.99
C GLU A 91 -19.42 3.47 14.24
N GLU A 92 -18.60 4.50 14.00
CA GLU A 92 -19.12 5.87 13.88
C GLU A 92 -20.08 5.88 12.66
N GLY A 93 -21.24 6.53 12.81
CA GLY A 93 -22.35 6.42 11.87
C GLY A 93 -21.99 6.79 10.43
N GLU A 94 -22.83 6.34 9.49
CA GLU A 94 -22.71 6.55 8.04
C GLU A 94 -22.82 8.04 7.63
N ASP A 95 -21.93 8.94 8.06
CA ASP A 95 -21.84 10.29 7.47
C ASP A 95 -20.53 11.03 7.74
N ASP A 96 -19.41 10.47 7.32
CA ASP A 96 -18.32 11.25 6.75
C ASP A 96 -18.54 11.32 5.24
N GLY A 97 -19.63 12.00 4.85
CA GLY A 97 -20.11 12.12 3.47
C GLY A 97 -19.01 12.35 2.43
N VAL A 98 -19.29 12.00 1.16
CA VAL A 98 -18.37 11.98 0.01
C VAL A 98 -17.11 12.84 0.23
N LEU A 99 -16.04 12.21 0.69
CA LEU A 99 -14.76 12.88 0.87
C LEU A 99 -14.25 13.31 -0.51
N GLU A 100 -14.31 14.60 -0.80
CA GLU A 100 -13.69 15.13 -2.00
C GLU A 100 -12.17 14.91 -1.93
N PRO A 101 -11.51 14.54 -3.04
CA PRO A 101 -10.07 14.39 -3.09
C PRO A 101 -9.38 15.67 -2.59
N VAL A 102 -8.74 15.62 -1.42
CA VAL A 102 -8.14 16.79 -0.75
C VAL A 102 -7.12 17.50 -1.63
N LYS A 103 -6.42 16.75 -2.50
CA LYS A 103 -5.49 17.27 -3.50
C LYS A 103 -5.11 16.18 -4.52
N GLY A 104 -4.92 16.56 -5.78
CA GLY A 104 -4.21 15.69 -6.74
C GLY A 104 -2.78 15.41 -6.27
N LEU A 105 -2.24 14.23 -6.59
CA LEU A 105 -0.82 13.91 -6.41
C LEU A 105 0.00 14.99 -7.11
N ASP A 106 0.61 15.87 -6.33
CA ASP A 106 1.31 17.05 -6.84
C ASP A 106 2.71 16.65 -7.32
N TYR A 107 3.03 17.03 -8.55
CA TYR A 107 4.28 16.71 -9.24
C TYR A 107 5.41 17.65 -8.78
N LYS A 108 5.46 17.99 -7.49
CA LYS A 108 6.48 18.90 -6.97
C LYS A 108 7.81 18.16 -6.83
N TYR A 109 8.64 18.34 -7.85
CA TYR A 109 10.09 18.12 -7.84
C TYR A 109 10.79 19.18 -7.00
#